data_AF-A0A0Q2X6M8-F1
#
_entry.id   AF-A0A0Q2X6M8-F1
#
_cell.length_a   1.000
_cell.length_b   1.000
_cell.length_c   1.000
_cell.angle_alpha   90.00
_cell.angle_beta   90.00
_cell.angle_gamma   90.00
#
_symmetry.space_group_name_H-M   'P 1'
#
loop_
_entity.id
_entity.type
_entity.pdbx_description
1 polymer ?
#
loop_
_entity_poly.entity_id
_entity_poly.type
_entity_poly.pdbx_seq_one_letter_code
_entity_poly.pdbx_strand_id
1 'polypeptide(L)'
;MGKRWWIAAVAIAATVLTGCSSGKTTVVHSSGASSPGKSTSPAASSSSEATTTESAPVSTLDSSQCVDVTGANLDLLTASDKDAARKAADTLERYNPPSSVKSAIEHFVSTGGAHFDDPDYTKNNQIVKSWVDQVCPT
;
A
#
# COMPACT_ATOMS: atom_id res chain seq x y z
N MET A 1 -27.14 17.71 44.35
CA MET A 1 -26.53 17.35 43.05
C MET A 1 -25.06 17.05 43.26
N GLY A 2 -24.63 15.84 42.88
CA GLY A 2 -23.38 15.22 43.30
C GLY A 2 -22.12 15.77 42.62
N LYS A 3 -21.17 16.11 43.50
CA LYS A 3 -19.70 16.24 43.40
C LYS A 3 -19.02 16.28 42.02
N ARG A 4 -18.37 17.44 41.81
CA ARG A 4 -17.27 17.75 40.89
C ARG A 4 -16.02 16.92 41.22
N TRP A 5 -15.39 16.31 40.22
CA TRP A 5 -14.03 15.76 40.30
C TRP A 5 -13.10 16.54 39.37
N TRP A 6 -11.88 16.72 39.85
CA TRP A 6 -10.83 17.61 39.36
C TRP A 6 -9.69 16.78 38.71
N ILE A 7 -9.06 17.39 37.69
CA ILE A 7 -7.61 17.45 37.37
C ILE A 7 -6.90 16.23 36.73
N ALA A 8 -6.53 16.49 35.46
CA ALA A 8 -5.22 16.41 34.79
C ALA A 8 -4.32 15.16 34.84
N ALA A 9 -3.82 14.81 33.66
CA ALA A 9 -2.48 14.27 33.47
C ALA A 9 -1.87 14.84 32.18
N VAL A 10 -0.80 15.62 32.34
CA VAL A 10 0.15 15.99 31.28
C VAL A 10 1.36 15.08 31.45
N ALA A 11 1.80 14.43 30.37
CA ALA A 11 3.16 13.92 30.25
C ALA A 11 3.62 14.09 28.79
N ILE A 12 4.53 15.05 28.60
CA ILE A 12 5.28 15.28 27.37
C ILE A 12 6.50 14.37 27.44
N ALA A 13 6.72 13.53 26.42
CA ALA A 13 7.98 12.83 26.24
C ALA A 13 8.49 13.12 24.81
N ALA A 14 9.48 14.00 24.72
CA ALA A 14 10.28 14.19 23.52
C ALA A 14 11.48 13.23 23.57
N THR A 15 11.69 12.46 22.52
CA THR A 15 12.95 11.75 22.28
C THR A 15 13.52 12.17 20.93
N VAL A 16 14.71 12.74 21.00
CA VAL A 16 15.59 13.10 19.89
C VAL A 16 16.44 11.88 19.54
N LEU A 17 16.54 11.51 18.26
CA LEU A 17 17.72 10.82 17.73
C LEU A 17 18.00 11.27 16.28
N THR A 18 19.24 11.69 16.10
CA THR A 18 19.93 12.22 14.93
C THR A 18 20.45 11.12 13.99
N GLY A 19 20.53 11.40 12.68
CA GLY A 19 21.41 10.71 11.72
C GLY A 19 20.73 10.48 10.37
N CYS A 20 21.39 10.53 9.21
CA CYS A 20 22.75 10.92 8.85
C CYS A 20 22.72 11.30 7.36
N SER A 21 23.48 12.34 7.00
CA SER A 21 23.65 12.91 5.66
C SER A 21 24.42 11.97 4.73
N SER A 22 24.01 11.89 3.46
CA SER A 22 24.90 11.55 2.35
C SER A 22 24.43 12.31 1.11
N GLY A 23 25.16 13.36 0.76
CA GLY A 23 24.96 14.13 -0.45
C GLY A 23 25.61 13.50 -1.67
N LYS A 24 25.01 13.71 -2.85
CA LYS A 24 25.74 13.84 -4.11
C LYS A 24 25.03 14.84 -5.04
N THR A 25 25.80 15.85 -5.40
CA THR A 25 25.56 16.98 -6.31
C THR A 25 25.35 16.56 -7.77
N THR A 26 24.70 17.46 -8.55
CA THR A 26 25.05 17.90 -9.93
C THR A 26 23.90 17.71 -10.95
N VAL A 27 23.50 18.63 -11.86
CA VAL A 27 23.50 20.10 -12.11
C VAL A 27 22.53 20.29 -13.34
N VAL A 28 22.05 21.52 -13.59
CA VAL A 28 21.65 22.14 -14.89
C VAL A 28 20.16 21.95 -15.28
N HIS A 29 19.29 22.96 -15.08
CA HIS A 29 18.97 24.12 -15.94
C HIS A 29 18.32 23.77 -17.29
N SER A 30 17.05 24.18 -17.49
CA SER A 30 16.63 25.15 -18.53
C SER A 30 15.12 25.09 -18.79
N SER A 31 14.52 26.26 -18.83
CA SER A 31 13.16 26.55 -19.28
C SER A 31 13.00 26.31 -20.79
N GLY A 32 11.77 26.02 -21.25
CA GLY A 32 11.46 26.05 -22.67
C GLY A 32 10.04 25.57 -22.98
N ALA A 33 9.10 26.51 -23.06
CA ALA A 33 7.78 26.30 -23.64
C ALA A 33 7.87 26.04 -25.15
N SER A 34 6.97 25.21 -25.70
CA SER A 34 6.31 25.36 -27.03
C SER A 34 5.43 24.13 -27.36
N SER A 35 4.13 24.34 -27.52
CA SER A 35 3.27 23.64 -28.50
C SER A 35 3.31 24.45 -29.82
N PRO A 36 2.82 24.01 -31.01
CA PRO A 36 1.81 22.96 -31.30
C PRO A 36 2.10 22.10 -32.57
N GLY A 37 1.18 21.19 -32.92
CA GLY A 37 1.12 20.51 -34.24
C GLY A 37 0.62 19.07 -34.13
N LYS A 38 -0.68 18.78 -34.21
CA LYS A 38 -1.53 18.57 -35.40
C LYS A 38 -1.31 17.22 -36.12
N SER A 39 -2.23 16.30 -35.77
CA SER A 39 -2.99 15.34 -36.59
C SER A 39 -2.32 14.27 -37.46
N THR A 40 -2.86 13.06 -37.25
CA THR A 40 -3.39 12.04 -38.18
C THR A 40 -2.62 10.74 -38.44
N SER A 41 -3.34 9.66 -38.09
CA SER A 41 -3.39 8.29 -38.61
C SER A 41 -2.42 7.23 -38.04
N PRO A 42 -2.97 6.09 -37.54
CA PRO A 42 -2.20 4.96 -37.03
C PRO A 42 -1.75 4.05 -38.16
N ALA A 43 -0.54 3.50 -38.04
CA ALA A 43 -0.06 2.43 -38.88
C ALA A 43 0.45 1.26 -38.03
N ALA A 44 0.18 0.07 -38.56
CA ALA A 44 0.85 -1.20 -38.33
C ALA A 44 0.57 -1.93 -37.00
N SER A 45 -0.28 -2.95 -37.11
CA SER A 45 -0.15 -4.19 -36.34
C SER A 45 1.28 -4.73 -36.44
N SER A 46 1.85 -5.16 -35.32
CA SER A 46 2.71 -6.33 -35.31
C SER A 46 2.79 -6.97 -33.93
N SER A 47 2.96 -8.28 -33.97
CA SER A 47 2.75 -9.30 -32.96
C SER A 47 3.59 -9.20 -31.69
N SER A 48 2.99 -9.75 -30.63
CA SER A 48 3.55 -10.69 -29.65
C SER A 48 4.97 -10.46 -29.15
N GLU A 49 5.08 -10.05 -27.89
CA GLU A 49 5.85 -10.72 -26.83
C GLU A 49 5.58 -9.99 -25.51
N ALA A 50 5.19 -10.73 -24.47
CA ALA A 50 5.70 -10.52 -23.11
C ALA A 50 4.99 -11.48 -22.14
N THR A 51 5.77 -12.50 -21.75
CA THR A 51 5.74 -13.14 -20.43
C THR A 51 4.39 -13.67 -19.96
N THR A 52 4.19 -14.97 -20.20
CA THR A 52 3.56 -15.84 -19.21
C THR A 52 4.30 -15.62 -17.89
N THR A 53 3.77 -14.76 -17.01
CA THR A 53 4.12 -14.80 -15.59
C THR A 53 3.58 -16.13 -15.11
N GLU A 54 4.44 -17.14 -15.15
CA GLU A 54 4.29 -18.36 -14.40
C GLU A 54 3.90 -17.94 -12.98
N SER A 55 2.69 -18.32 -12.56
CA SER A 55 2.27 -18.18 -11.18
C SER A 55 3.25 -19.00 -10.36
N ALA A 56 4.30 -18.34 -9.85
CA ALA A 56 5.22 -18.93 -8.91
C ALA A 56 4.38 -19.56 -7.79
N PRO A 57 4.73 -20.77 -7.31
CA PRO A 57 4.00 -21.38 -6.22
C PRO A 57 3.96 -20.40 -5.04
N VAL A 58 2.75 -20.02 -4.63
CA VAL A 58 2.55 -19.24 -3.40
C VAL A 58 3.14 -20.08 -2.27
N SER A 59 4.29 -19.65 -1.78
CA SER A 59 4.97 -20.37 -0.70
C SER A 59 4.22 -20.04 0.57
N THR A 60 3.79 -21.07 1.29
CA THR A 60 3.20 -20.90 2.62
C THR A 60 4.23 -20.25 3.52
N LEU A 61 3.79 -19.23 4.25
CA LEU A 61 4.62 -18.50 5.20
C LEU A 61 4.74 -19.28 6.52
N ASP A 62 5.79 -19.00 7.29
CA ASP A 62 5.91 -19.52 8.66
C ASP A 62 4.83 -18.91 9.59
N SER A 63 4.53 -19.57 10.71
CA SER A 63 3.55 -19.08 11.68
C SER A 63 3.78 -17.64 12.14
N SER A 64 5.05 -17.24 12.33
CA SER A 64 5.39 -15.86 12.71
C SER A 64 5.06 -14.86 11.60
N GLN A 65 5.42 -15.17 10.37
CA GLN A 65 5.12 -14.37 9.18
C GLN A 65 3.61 -14.28 8.92
N CYS A 66 2.86 -15.34 9.26
CA CYS A 66 1.41 -15.32 9.15
C CYS A 66 0.71 -14.42 10.16
N VAL A 67 1.28 -14.24 11.35
CA VAL A 67 0.80 -13.23 12.30
C VAL A 67 1.00 -11.83 11.72
N ASP A 68 2.15 -11.57 11.10
CA ASP A 68 2.43 -10.28 10.47
C ASP A 68 1.47 -10.00 9.29
N VAL A 69 1.30 -10.96 8.37
CA VAL A 69 0.40 -10.81 7.21
C VAL A 69 -1.06 -10.67 7.64
N THR A 70 -1.52 -11.48 8.58
CA THR A 70 -2.91 -11.42 9.05
C THR A 70 -3.16 -10.13 9.82
N GLY A 71 -2.22 -9.72 10.68
CA GLY A 71 -2.27 -8.46 11.42
C GLY A 71 -2.30 -7.26 10.48
N ALA A 72 -1.37 -7.20 9.52
CA ALA A 72 -1.32 -6.12 8.54
C ALA A 72 -2.57 -6.08 7.64
N ASN A 73 -3.16 -7.22 7.30
CA ASN A 73 -4.43 -7.24 6.57
C ASN A 73 -5.57 -6.63 7.42
N LEU A 74 -5.64 -6.95 8.71
CA LEU A 74 -6.61 -6.33 9.62
C LEU A 74 -6.36 -4.83 9.79
N ASP A 75 -5.10 -4.43 9.97
CA ASP A 75 -4.71 -3.02 10.08
C ASP A 75 -5.04 -2.24 8.80
N LEU A 76 -4.84 -2.84 7.63
CA LEU A 76 -5.19 -2.23 6.35
C LEU A 76 -6.70 -1.99 6.25
N LEU A 77 -7.50 -2.98 6.64
CA LEU A 77 -8.96 -2.87 6.57
C LEU A 77 -9.52 -1.92 7.64
N THR A 78 -8.88 -1.83 8.80
CA THR A 78 -9.35 -1.01 9.94
C THR A 78 -8.71 0.37 10.03
N ALA A 79 -7.76 0.67 9.15
CA ALA A 79 -7.16 2.00 9.04
C ALA A 79 -8.22 3.09 8.89
N SER A 80 -7.95 4.25 9.50
CA SER A 80 -8.81 5.44 9.45
C SER A 80 -8.24 6.56 8.58
N ASP A 81 -7.03 6.37 8.07
CA ASP A 81 -6.31 7.34 7.26
C ASP A 81 -5.26 6.65 6.38
N LYS A 82 -4.75 7.41 5.41
CA LYS A 82 -3.81 6.90 4.39
C LYS A 82 -2.46 6.50 4.97
N ASP A 83 -2.02 7.11 6.06
CA ASP A 83 -0.71 6.81 6.64
C ASP A 83 -0.76 5.48 7.39
N ALA A 84 -1.82 5.23 8.16
CA ALA A 84 -2.09 3.93 8.79
C ALA A 84 -2.24 2.83 7.74
N ALA A 85 -3.04 3.07 6.70
CA ALA A 85 -3.24 2.12 5.61
C ALA A 85 -1.92 1.84 4.85
N ARG A 86 -1.10 2.87 4.58
CA ARG A 86 0.21 2.72 3.93
C ARG A 86 1.15 1.87 4.77
N LYS A 87 1.19 2.05 6.10
CA LYS A 87 2.04 1.24 6.97
C LYS A 87 1.66 -0.25 6.96
N ALA A 88 0.36 -0.53 6.93
CA ALA A 88 -0.16 -1.88 6.78
C ALA A 88 0.21 -2.47 5.40
N ALA A 89 0.01 -1.70 4.32
CA ALA A 89 0.40 -2.06 2.97
C ALA A 89 1.89 -2.38 2.86
N ASP A 90 2.75 -1.52 3.42
CA ASP A 90 4.21 -1.71 3.42
C ASP A 90 4.60 -3.03 4.10
N THR A 91 3.83 -3.51 5.08
CA THR A 91 4.06 -4.80 5.73
C THR A 91 3.64 -5.95 4.80
N LEU A 92 2.45 -5.88 4.21
CA LEU A 92 1.95 -6.89 3.26
C LEU A 92 2.86 -7.02 2.04
N GLU A 93 3.38 -5.92 1.51
CA GLU A 93 4.21 -5.88 0.31
C GLU A 93 5.58 -6.54 0.49
N ARG A 94 6.08 -6.65 1.72
CA ARG A 94 7.36 -7.34 2.04
C ARG A 94 7.30 -8.82 1.73
N TYR A 95 6.11 -9.41 1.72
CA TYR A 95 5.88 -10.81 1.38
C TYR A 95 5.64 -11.03 -0.12
N ASN A 96 5.93 -10.01 -0.93
CA ASN A 96 5.84 -10.02 -2.39
C ASN A 96 4.50 -10.56 -2.95
N PRO A 97 3.37 -9.95 -2.57
CA PRO A 97 2.06 -10.36 -3.08
C PRO A 97 1.99 -10.22 -4.62
N PRO A 98 1.15 -11.03 -5.29
CA PRO A 98 0.87 -10.89 -6.71
C PRO A 98 0.39 -9.48 -7.07
N SER A 99 0.54 -9.08 -8.35
CA SER A 99 0.17 -7.74 -8.81
C SER A 99 -1.31 -7.40 -8.57
N SER A 100 -2.22 -8.36 -8.70
CA SER A 100 -3.64 -8.18 -8.39
C SER A 100 -3.88 -7.82 -6.92
N VAL A 101 -3.13 -8.44 -6.01
CA VAL A 101 -3.20 -8.19 -4.57
C VAL A 101 -2.58 -6.84 -4.23
N LYS A 102 -1.43 -6.50 -4.82
CA LYS A 102 -0.82 -5.16 -4.69
C LYS A 102 -1.80 -4.05 -5.11
N SER A 103 -2.46 -4.22 -6.26
CA SER A 103 -3.46 -3.24 -6.73
C SER A 103 -4.65 -3.11 -5.77
N ALA A 104 -5.12 -4.21 -5.18
CA ALA A 104 -6.20 -4.18 -4.19
C ALA A 104 -5.75 -3.51 -2.87
N ILE A 105 -4.52 -3.77 -2.42
CA ILE A 105 -3.92 -3.10 -1.26
C ILE A 105 -3.81 -1.60 -1.51
N GLU A 106 -3.27 -1.18 -2.66
CA GLU A 106 -3.13 0.23 -3.03
C GLU A 106 -4.47 0.96 -3.11
N HIS A 107 -5.55 0.26 -3.51
CA HIS A 107 -6.89 0.82 -3.45
C HIS A 107 -7.28 1.17 -2.02
N PHE A 108 -7.11 0.24 -1.07
CA PHE A 108 -7.35 0.51 0.36
C PHE A 108 -6.45 1.61 0.93
N VAL A 109 -5.20 1.71 0.49
CA VAL A 109 -4.35 2.84 0.87
C VAL A 109 -4.89 4.17 0.34
N SER A 110 -5.37 4.17 -0.90
CA SER A 110 -5.89 5.38 -1.55
C SER A 110 -7.16 5.89 -0.87
N THR A 111 -7.97 5.00 -0.30
CA THR A 111 -9.18 5.32 0.46
C THR A 111 -8.90 5.60 1.93
N GLY A 112 -7.75 5.15 2.46
CA GLY A 112 -7.37 5.31 3.86
C GLY A 112 -7.86 4.18 4.76
N GLY A 113 -8.13 3.01 4.19
CA GLY A 113 -8.68 1.84 4.85
C GLY A 113 -9.84 1.24 4.06
N ALA A 114 -10.52 0.25 4.64
CA ALA A 114 -11.75 -0.27 4.05
C ALA A 114 -12.94 0.65 4.31
N HIS A 115 -13.71 0.92 3.26
CA HIS A 115 -14.95 1.69 3.31
C HIS A 115 -16.10 0.85 2.75
N PHE A 116 -17.23 0.75 3.47
CA PHE A 116 -18.36 -0.07 3.01
C PHE A 116 -19.14 0.56 1.85
N ASP A 117 -19.02 1.88 1.68
CA ASP A 117 -19.59 2.65 0.58
C ASP A 117 -18.71 2.67 -0.67
N ASP A 118 -17.51 2.10 -0.61
CA ASP A 118 -16.63 1.92 -1.76
C ASP A 118 -17.17 0.80 -2.69
N PRO A 119 -17.47 1.09 -3.95
CA PRO A 119 -17.99 0.10 -4.90
C PRO A 119 -17.03 -1.08 -5.14
N ASP A 120 -15.72 -0.88 -4.93
CA ASP A 120 -14.70 -1.90 -5.16
C ASP A 120 -14.33 -2.68 -3.88
N TYR A 121 -14.90 -2.33 -2.71
CA TYR A 121 -14.57 -2.95 -1.43
C TYR A 121 -14.64 -4.48 -1.46
N THR A 122 -15.79 -5.02 -1.88
CA THR A 122 -16.01 -6.48 -1.88
C THR A 122 -14.99 -7.22 -2.73
N LYS A 123 -14.70 -6.68 -3.93
CA LYS A 123 -13.75 -7.25 -4.87
C LYS A 123 -12.33 -7.21 -4.31
N ASN A 124 -11.88 -6.05 -3.84
CA ASN A 124 -10.53 -5.86 -3.35
C ASN A 124 -10.29 -6.65 -2.06
N ASN A 125 -11.25 -6.65 -1.14
CA ASN A 125 -11.16 -7.42 0.11
C ASN A 125 -11.07 -8.93 -0.19
N GLN A 126 -11.84 -9.43 -1.14
CA GLN A 126 -11.77 -10.84 -1.54
C GLN A 126 -10.41 -11.20 -2.15
N ILE A 127 -9.83 -10.33 -2.98
CA ILE A 127 -8.50 -10.54 -3.56
C ILE A 127 -7.43 -10.64 -2.46
N VAL A 128 -7.41 -9.69 -1.53
CA VAL A 128 -6.42 -9.68 -0.45
C VAL A 128 -6.65 -10.86 0.49
N LYS A 129 -7.89 -11.11 0.92
CA LYS A 129 -8.22 -12.25 1.79
C LYS A 129 -7.84 -13.59 1.17
N SER A 130 -8.17 -13.81 -0.11
CA SER A 130 -7.84 -15.07 -0.77
C SER A 130 -6.34 -15.32 -0.83
N TRP A 131 -5.54 -14.26 -1.02
CA TRP A 131 -4.10 -14.37 -0.95
C TRP A 131 -3.61 -14.67 0.46
N VAL A 132 -4.13 -13.98 1.48
CA VAL A 132 -3.81 -14.27 2.89
C VAL A 132 -4.12 -15.72 3.24
N ASP A 133 -5.29 -16.23 2.88
CA ASP A 133 -5.68 -17.63 3.13
C ASP A 133 -4.77 -18.64 2.41
N GLN A 134 -4.22 -18.28 1.23
CA GLN A 134 -3.29 -19.12 0.48
C GLN A 134 -1.90 -19.17 1.11
N VAL A 135 -1.37 -18.02 1.55
CA VAL A 135 -0.03 -17.96 2.15
C VAL A 135 -0.03 -18.32 3.63
N CYS A 136 -1.19 -18.22 4.29
CA CYS A 136 -1.40 -18.52 5.71
C CYS A 136 -2.61 -19.43 5.93
N PRO A 137 -2.53 -20.68 5.45
CA PRO A 137 -3.59 -21.66 5.69
C PRO A 137 -3.73 -21.96 7.19
N THR A 138 -4.98 -22.08 7.63
CA THR A 138 -5.35 -22.43 9.01
C THR A 138 -5.57 -23.93 9.17
#